data_AF-A0A6A0RBN7-F1
#
_entry.id   AF-A0A6A0RBN7-F1
#
_cell.length_a   1.000
_cell.length_b   1.000
_cell.length_c   1.000
_cell.angle_alpha   90.00
_cell.angle_beta   90.00
_cell.angle_gamma   90.00
#
_symmetry.space_group_name_H-M   'P 1'
#
loop_
_entity.id
_entity.type
_entity.pdbx_description
1 polymer ?
#
loop_
_entity_poly.entity_id
_entity_poly.type
_entity_poly.pdbx_seq_one_letter_code
_entity_poly.pdbx_strand_id
1 'polypeptide(L)'
;MTTGTGPIVPRWEWRTFGTRFGRAEVVFESLEPEGVQESDELYFLSPGGANVKIRNDLVDVKVLEEVDADGLERWMPILKAEFPLTSATVRQIVDAMGIGDITLHRETFTLDELITDLAATVQLVQVHKRRVRYSVGGCTAEVSEVTVDGRPTRTIAIESEDAAAVVDAVREVGLGSYINTNYQKGLSWVVDGAPERYAIIDVGTNSVKFHVSEWRDGQWSTTLDRAELTRLGEGLAEEGSITPDAF
;
A
#
# COMPACT_ATOMS: atom_id res chain seq x y z
N MET A 1 25.99 17.15 -3.67
CA MET A 1 25.74 15.81 -4.23
C MET A 1 26.29 14.78 -3.25
N THR A 2 25.44 14.20 -2.42
CA THR A 2 25.76 13.03 -1.61
C THR A 2 25.00 11.87 -2.23
N THR A 3 25.58 11.27 -3.27
CA THR A 3 25.21 9.91 -3.67
C THR A 3 25.68 9.01 -2.54
N GLY A 4 24.74 8.55 -1.70
CA GLY A 4 25.03 7.53 -0.71
C GLY A 4 25.55 6.30 -1.44
N THR A 5 26.82 5.98 -1.25
CA THR A 5 27.56 4.88 -1.89
C THR A 5 27.35 3.53 -1.21
N GLY A 6 26.30 3.41 -0.39
CA GLY A 6 25.89 2.13 0.19
C GLY A 6 25.14 1.26 -0.83
N PRO A 7 25.16 -0.07 -0.66
CA PRO A 7 24.29 -0.94 -1.45
C PRO A 7 22.83 -0.51 -1.25
N ILE A 8 22.06 -0.46 -2.33
CA ILE A 8 20.60 -0.29 -2.26
C ILE A 8 20.03 -1.56 -1.62
N VAL A 9 19.39 -1.42 -0.46
CA VAL A 9 18.77 -2.54 0.25
C VAL A 9 17.25 -2.46 0.03
N PRO A 10 16.62 -3.50 -0.56
CA PRO A 10 15.17 -3.62 -0.63
C PRO A 10 14.54 -3.62 0.76
N ARG A 11 13.34 -3.08 0.86
CA ARG A 11 12.60 -3.04 2.13
C ARG A 11 11.26 -3.75 1.97
N TRP A 12 10.91 -4.53 2.97
CA TRP A 12 9.57 -5.05 3.16
C TRP A 12 8.66 -3.91 3.62
N GLU A 13 7.53 -3.74 2.95
CA GLU A 13 6.51 -2.75 3.29
C GLU A 13 5.18 -3.45 3.51
N TRP A 14 4.54 -3.09 4.62
CA TRP A 14 3.13 -3.28 4.85
C TRP A 14 2.45 -1.91 4.81
N ARG A 15 1.32 -1.80 4.12
CA ARG A 15 0.50 -0.58 4.07
C ARG A 15 -0.99 -0.90 4.03
N THR A 16 -1.81 -0.03 4.60
CA THR A 16 -3.26 -0.03 4.37
C THR A 16 -3.77 1.38 4.08
N PHE A 17 -4.92 1.45 3.42
CA PHE A 17 -5.69 2.67 3.15
C PHE A 17 -7.02 2.63 3.91
N GLY A 18 -7.56 3.80 4.25
CA GLY A 18 -8.87 3.93 4.88
C GLY A 18 -9.04 5.26 5.59
N THR A 19 -10.25 5.56 6.07
CA THR A 19 -10.51 6.75 6.89
C THR A 19 -10.30 6.51 8.38
N ARG A 20 -10.35 5.24 8.82
CA ARG A 20 -10.21 4.81 10.22
C ARG A 20 -9.38 3.54 10.34
N PHE A 21 -8.61 3.45 11.41
CA PHE A 21 -7.73 2.31 11.69
C PHE A 21 -7.95 1.71 13.09
N GLY A 22 -9.00 2.15 13.80
CA GLY A 22 -9.42 1.53 15.05
C GLY A 22 -8.33 1.61 16.12
N ARG A 23 -7.94 0.45 16.66
CA ARG A 23 -6.91 0.36 17.72
C ARG A 23 -5.59 1.02 17.31
N ALA A 24 -5.20 0.94 16.04
CA ALA A 24 -3.93 1.49 15.58
C ALA A 24 -3.87 3.01 15.79
N GLU A 25 -4.97 3.72 15.66
CA GLU A 25 -5.02 5.18 15.86
C GLU A 25 -4.64 5.54 17.30
N VAL A 26 -5.22 4.83 18.27
CA VAL A 26 -4.90 5.01 19.70
C VAL A 26 -3.43 4.68 19.99
N VAL A 27 -2.90 3.63 19.35
CA VAL A 27 -1.48 3.26 19.50
C VAL A 27 -0.59 4.38 18.97
N PHE A 28 -0.77 4.82 17.72
CA PHE A 28 0.05 5.88 17.13
C PHE A 28 -0.08 7.23 17.84
N GLU A 29 -1.27 7.58 18.33
CA GLU A 29 -1.49 8.80 19.14
C GLU A 29 -0.72 8.76 20.48
N SER A 30 -0.37 7.58 20.97
CA SER A 30 0.41 7.41 22.21
C SER A 30 1.93 7.37 22.00
N LEU A 31 2.39 7.29 20.74
CA LEU A 31 3.81 7.26 20.39
C LEU A 31 4.34 8.69 20.19
N GLU A 32 5.62 8.90 20.49
CA GLU A 32 6.29 10.16 20.19
C GLU A 32 6.59 10.24 18.68
N PRO A 33 6.13 11.29 17.97
CA PRO A 33 6.47 11.49 16.56
C PRO A 33 7.95 11.80 16.37
N GLU A 34 8.58 11.15 15.40
CA GLU A 34 9.97 11.45 15.01
C GLU A 34 10.06 12.64 14.04
N GLY A 35 8.96 12.97 13.38
CA GLY A 35 8.89 14.11 12.49
C GLY A 35 7.62 14.16 11.66
N VAL A 36 7.32 15.36 11.17
CA VAL A 36 6.23 15.63 10.24
C VAL A 36 6.81 16.11 8.92
N GLN A 37 6.29 15.62 7.82
CA GLN A 37 6.66 16.08 6.49
C GLN A 37 5.41 16.24 5.62
N GLU A 38 5.38 17.32 4.86
CA GLU A 38 4.41 17.54 3.80
C GLU A 38 5.08 17.46 2.43
N SER A 39 4.34 16.98 1.44
CA SER A 39 4.81 16.85 0.06
C SER A 39 3.66 16.83 -0.92
N ASP A 40 3.84 17.55 -2.03
CA ASP A 40 3.08 17.35 -3.25
C ASP A 40 3.83 16.36 -4.16
N GLU A 41 3.12 15.34 -4.61
CA GLU A 41 3.66 14.21 -5.34
C GLU A 41 2.78 13.93 -6.57
N LEU A 42 3.38 13.60 -7.71
CA LEU A 42 2.67 13.11 -8.89
C LEU A 42 2.99 11.62 -9.08
N TYR A 43 1.95 10.78 -9.07
CA TYR A 43 2.07 9.35 -9.31
C TYR A 43 1.63 8.98 -10.71
N PHE A 44 2.31 7.99 -11.29
CA PHE A 44 1.97 7.41 -12.58
C PHE A 44 1.40 6.03 -12.29
N LEU A 45 0.07 5.89 -12.41
CA LEU A 45 -0.58 4.60 -12.23
C LEU A 45 -0.54 3.81 -13.53
N SER A 46 0.03 2.61 -13.46
CA SER A 46 0.33 1.79 -14.64
C SER A 46 0.13 0.29 -14.40
N PRO A 47 -0.05 -0.51 -15.47
CA PRO A 47 -0.31 -1.95 -15.35
C PRO A 47 0.87 -2.77 -14.82
N GLY A 48 2.12 -2.33 -15.02
CA GLY A 48 3.34 -3.07 -14.65
C GLY A 48 3.63 -3.13 -13.15
N GLY A 49 2.82 -2.47 -12.32
CA GLY A 49 2.91 -2.56 -10.86
C GLY A 49 4.07 -1.81 -10.21
N ALA A 50 4.96 -1.17 -11.00
CA ALA A 50 5.99 -0.30 -10.45
C ALA A 50 5.40 0.94 -9.77
N ASN A 51 6.00 1.36 -8.67
CA ASN A 51 5.71 2.63 -8.03
C ASN A 51 6.56 3.73 -8.67
N VAL A 52 5.99 4.48 -9.61
CA VAL A 52 6.63 5.64 -10.24
C VAL A 52 6.04 6.91 -9.66
N LYS A 53 6.92 7.75 -9.11
CA LYS A 53 6.54 9.00 -8.44
C LYS A 53 7.49 10.13 -8.75
N ILE A 54 6.94 11.33 -8.89
CA ILE A 54 7.68 12.58 -9.02
C ILE A 54 7.43 13.46 -7.80
N ARG A 55 8.51 14.04 -7.25
CA ARG A 55 8.46 15.02 -6.16
C ARG A 55 9.71 15.91 -6.20
N ASN A 56 9.55 17.23 -6.13
CA ASN A 56 10.67 18.20 -6.15
C ASN A 56 11.64 17.95 -7.31
N ASP A 57 11.12 17.85 -8.54
CA ASP A 57 11.90 17.57 -9.77
C ASP A 57 12.76 16.30 -9.72
N LEU A 58 12.43 15.36 -8.84
CA LEU A 58 13.02 14.03 -8.77
C LEU A 58 11.97 12.98 -9.14
N VAL A 59 12.33 12.06 -10.03
CA VAL A 59 11.62 10.80 -10.22
C VAL A 59 12.22 9.73 -9.31
N ASP A 60 11.36 8.95 -8.66
CA ASP A 60 11.69 7.76 -7.88
C ASP A 60 10.90 6.59 -8.48
N VAL A 61 11.59 5.48 -8.79
CA VAL A 61 10.97 4.25 -9.29
C VAL A 61 11.34 3.10 -8.39
N LYS A 62 10.32 2.45 -7.84
CA LYS A 62 10.45 1.18 -7.12
C LYS A 62 9.69 0.09 -7.85
N VAL A 63 10.29 -1.09 -7.94
CA VAL A 63 9.63 -2.28 -8.46
C VAL A 63 9.38 -3.27 -7.33
N LEU A 64 8.27 -3.99 -7.43
CA LEU A 64 7.97 -5.09 -6.53
C LEU A 64 8.89 -6.26 -6.89
N GLU A 65 9.70 -6.70 -5.94
CA GLU A 65 10.64 -7.81 -6.13
C GLU A 65 10.01 -9.14 -5.74
N GLU A 66 9.34 -9.17 -4.58
CA GLU A 66 8.68 -10.37 -4.07
C GLU A 66 7.52 -10.04 -3.13
N VAL A 67 6.63 -11.01 -2.97
CA VAL A 67 5.58 -11.03 -1.94
C VAL A 67 5.77 -12.31 -1.14
N ASP A 68 5.84 -12.20 0.18
CA ASP A 68 6.03 -13.36 1.05
C ASP A 68 4.71 -14.06 1.42
N ALA A 69 4.81 -15.10 2.26
CA ALA A 69 3.67 -15.88 2.72
C ALA A 69 2.74 -15.12 3.68
N ASP A 70 3.23 -14.07 4.34
CA ASP A 70 2.44 -13.17 5.20
C ASP A 70 1.82 -12.02 4.38
N GLY A 71 2.10 -11.94 3.08
CA GLY A 71 1.59 -10.93 2.17
C GLY A 71 2.36 -9.61 2.23
N LEU A 72 3.54 -9.57 2.85
CA LEU A 72 4.43 -8.41 2.79
C LEU A 72 5.01 -8.27 1.39
N GLU A 73 5.22 -7.02 0.96
CA GLU A 73 5.76 -6.71 -0.34
C GLU A 73 7.19 -6.17 -0.20
N ARG A 74 8.17 -6.76 -0.87
CA ARG A 74 9.54 -6.26 -0.89
C ARG A 74 9.77 -5.36 -2.08
N TRP A 75 10.12 -4.10 -1.83
CA TRP A 75 10.28 -3.08 -2.86
C TRP A 75 11.75 -2.76 -3.09
N MET A 76 12.19 -2.87 -4.36
CA MET A 76 13.53 -2.50 -4.81
C MET A 76 13.51 -1.12 -5.46
N PRO A 77 14.22 -0.12 -4.91
CA PRO A 77 14.47 1.14 -5.60
C PRO A 77 15.42 0.91 -6.79
N ILE A 78 14.96 1.16 -8.01
CA ILE A 78 15.76 0.93 -9.22
C ILE A 78 16.21 2.22 -9.91
N LEU A 79 15.56 3.35 -9.61
CA LEU A 79 15.89 4.63 -10.20
C LEU A 79 15.56 5.77 -9.24
N LYS A 80 16.50 6.71 -9.14
CA LYS A 80 16.29 8.03 -8.56
C LYS A 80 17.07 9.05 -9.39
N ALA A 81 16.36 9.93 -10.08
CA ALA A 81 16.97 10.87 -11.04
C ALA A 81 16.30 12.24 -10.98
N GLU A 82 17.09 13.29 -11.18
CA GLU A 82 16.61 14.67 -11.31
C GLU A 82 16.28 14.96 -12.78
N PHE A 83 15.27 15.80 -13.01
CA PHE A 83 14.99 16.31 -14.35
C PHE A 83 16.07 17.33 -14.80
N PRO A 84 16.36 17.44 -16.11
CA PRO A 84 15.77 16.68 -17.22
C PRO A 84 16.30 15.24 -17.32
N LEU A 85 15.43 14.31 -17.71
CA LEU A 85 15.76 12.90 -17.87
C LEU A 85 16.28 12.60 -19.28
N THR A 86 17.22 11.66 -19.41
CA THR A 86 17.64 11.17 -20.72
C THR A 86 16.61 10.22 -21.33
N SER A 87 16.63 10.05 -22.65
CA SER A 87 15.80 9.06 -23.36
C SER A 87 16.01 7.64 -22.82
N ALA A 88 17.23 7.26 -22.43
CA ALA A 88 17.54 5.98 -21.80
C ALA A 88 16.85 5.83 -20.43
N THR A 89 16.90 6.88 -19.61
CA THR A 89 16.20 6.90 -18.31
C THR A 89 14.69 6.80 -18.49
N VAL A 90 14.13 7.51 -19.47
CA VAL A 90 12.69 7.42 -19.78
C VAL A 90 12.31 6.01 -20.23
N ARG A 91 13.10 5.34 -21.07
CA ARG A 91 12.87 3.93 -21.42
C ARG A 91 12.85 3.02 -20.19
N GLN A 92 13.78 3.19 -19.26
CA GLN A 92 13.80 2.42 -18.02
C GLN A 92 12.51 2.61 -17.20
N ILE A 93 11.98 3.85 -17.13
CA ILE A 93 10.71 4.13 -16.44
C ILE A 93 9.54 3.45 -17.17
N VAL A 94 9.48 3.55 -18.50
CA VAL A 94 8.45 2.95 -19.34
C VAL A 94 8.42 1.43 -19.19
N ASP A 95 9.60 0.80 -19.24
CA ASP A 95 9.76 -0.64 -19.05
C ASP A 95 9.26 -1.06 -17.66
N ALA A 96 9.64 -0.31 -16.60
CA ALA A 96 9.18 -0.58 -15.24
C ALA A 96 7.65 -0.42 -15.10
N MET A 97 7.04 0.54 -15.79
CA MET A 97 5.58 0.72 -15.81
C MET A 97 4.85 -0.36 -16.63
N GLY A 98 5.56 -1.17 -17.41
CA GLY A 98 4.97 -2.24 -18.22
C GLY A 98 4.01 -1.74 -19.31
N ILE A 99 4.22 -0.52 -19.82
CA ILE A 99 3.32 0.11 -20.81
C ILE A 99 3.74 -0.11 -22.27
N GLY A 100 4.72 -0.99 -22.51
CA GLY A 100 5.21 -1.35 -23.83
C GLY A 100 6.10 -0.28 -24.48
N ASP A 101 6.48 -0.51 -25.73
CA ASP A 101 7.37 0.39 -26.47
C ASP A 101 6.68 1.73 -26.79
N ILE A 102 7.22 2.81 -26.25
CA ILE A 102 6.86 4.17 -26.68
C ILE A 102 7.92 4.74 -27.62
N THR A 103 7.46 5.45 -28.65
CA THR A 103 8.39 6.13 -29.56
C THR A 103 8.86 7.43 -28.94
N LEU A 104 10.12 7.46 -28.51
CA LEU A 104 10.78 8.65 -27.99
C LEU A 104 11.43 9.44 -29.13
N HIS A 105 11.00 10.68 -29.33
CA HIS A 105 11.54 11.58 -30.36
C HIS A 105 12.61 12.54 -29.85
N ARG A 106 12.82 12.61 -28.52
CA ARG A 106 13.73 13.53 -27.84
C ARG A 106 14.85 12.76 -27.16
N GLU A 107 16.03 13.39 -27.03
CA GLU A 107 17.15 12.83 -26.24
C GLU A 107 17.06 13.15 -24.76
N THR A 108 16.37 14.25 -24.41
CA THR A 108 16.13 14.67 -23.04
C THR A 108 14.67 15.08 -22.87
N PHE A 109 14.15 14.90 -21.65
CA PHE A 109 12.77 15.16 -21.29
C PHE A 109 12.73 16.02 -20.04
N THR A 110 12.09 17.18 -20.14
CA THR A 110 11.57 17.91 -18.99
C THR A 110 10.40 17.16 -18.34
N LEU A 111 9.99 17.59 -17.15
CA LEU A 111 8.82 17.05 -16.46
C LEU A 111 7.55 17.18 -17.33
N ASP A 112 7.29 18.36 -17.86
CA ASP A 112 6.10 18.64 -18.67
C ASP A 112 6.07 17.81 -19.96
N GLU A 113 7.21 17.59 -20.60
CA GLU A 113 7.31 16.74 -21.79
C GLU A 113 7.06 15.28 -21.46
N LEU A 114 7.60 14.78 -20.34
CA LEU A 114 7.34 13.41 -19.88
C LEU A 114 5.85 13.21 -19.57
N ILE A 115 5.23 14.15 -18.86
CA ILE A 115 3.80 14.16 -18.56
C ILE A 115 2.99 14.12 -19.85
N THR A 116 3.31 15.00 -20.80
CA THR A 116 2.59 15.11 -22.08
C THR A 116 2.67 13.81 -22.86
N ASP A 117 3.85 13.20 -22.94
CA ASP A 117 4.07 11.98 -23.72
C ASP A 117 3.41 10.74 -23.07
N LEU A 118 3.24 10.72 -21.74
CA LEU A 118 2.72 9.55 -21.02
C LEU A 118 1.22 9.65 -20.64
N ALA A 119 0.64 10.86 -20.61
CA ALA A 119 -0.73 11.09 -20.11
C ALA A 119 -1.83 10.29 -20.84
N ALA A 120 -1.58 9.83 -22.07
CA ALA A 120 -2.52 9.01 -22.83
C ALA A 120 -2.45 7.51 -22.49
N THR A 121 -1.40 7.06 -21.80
CA THR A 121 -1.10 5.63 -21.57
C THR A 121 -1.16 5.26 -20.09
N VAL A 122 -0.85 6.20 -19.20
CA VAL A 122 -0.91 6.01 -17.75
C VAL A 122 -1.84 7.04 -17.13
N GLN A 123 -2.39 6.69 -15.98
CA GLN A 123 -3.21 7.61 -15.22
C GLN A 123 -2.31 8.43 -14.28
N LEU A 124 -2.30 9.75 -14.48
CA LEU A 124 -1.57 10.69 -13.64
C LEU A 124 -2.43 11.08 -12.44
N VAL A 125 -1.88 10.96 -11.24
CA VAL A 125 -2.61 11.21 -9.99
C VAL A 125 -1.83 12.20 -9.13
N GLN A 126 -2.47 13.32 -8.79
CA GLN A 126 -1.93 14.33 -7.90
C GLN A 126 -2.19 13.94 -6.45
N VAL A 127 -1.14 13.95 -5.64
CA VAL A 127 -1.19 13.53 -4.25
C VAL A 127 -0.57 14.62 -3.38
N HIS A 128 -1.41 15.26 -2.56
CA HIS A 128 -0.92 16.04 -1.42
C HIS A 128 -0.86 15.11 -0.20
N LYS A 129 0.30 15.05 0.45
CA LYS A 129 0.53 14.11 1.55
C LYS A 129 1.17 14.80 2.74
N ARG A 130 0.53 14.66 3.89
CA ARG A 130 1.08 15.01 5.21
C ARG A 130 1.35 13.72 5.97
N ARG A 131 2.61 13.43 6.28
CA ARG A 131 3.04 12.22 7.00
C ARG A 131 3.60 12.56 8.36
N VAL A 132 3.24 11.75 9.35
CA VAL A 132 3.87 11.72 10.67
C VAL A 132 4.63 10.40 10.79
N ARG A 133 5.91 10.47 11.13
CA ARG A 133 6.80 9.30 11.24
C ARG A 133 6.97 8.85 12.67
N TYR A 134 7.13 7.54 12.84
CA TYR A 134 7.31 6.86 14.11
C TYR A 134 8.29 5.70 13.94
N SER A 135 8.79 5.18 15.06
CA SER A 135 9.42 3.87 15.15
C SER A 135 8.52 2.89 15.90
N VAL A 136 8.30 1.71 15.34
CA VAL A 136 7.50 0.63 15.95
C VAL A 136 8.26 -0.68 15.76
N GLY A 137 8.60 -1.38 16.85
CA GLY A 137 9.31 -2.67 16.74
C GLY A 137 10.66 -2.60 15.99
N GLY A 138 11.30 -1.43 15.94
CA GLY A 138 12.51 -1.21 15.12
C GLY A 138 12.25 -0.96 13.62
N CYS A 139 10.98 -0.95 13.19
CA CYS A 139 10.56 -0.58 11.85
C CYS A 139 10.28 0.92 11.76
N THR A 140 10.49 1.48 10.57
CA THR A 140 9.96 2.80 10.24
C THR A 140 8.46 2.68 10.03
N ALA A 141 7.67 3.51 10.70
CA ALA A 141 6.23 3.59 10.51
C ALA A 141 5.80 5.01 10.12
N GLU A 142 4.75 5.14 9.33
CA GLU A 142 4.12 6.43 9.05
C GLU A 142 2.59 6.34 9.11
N VAL A 143 1.98 7.36 9.71
CA VAL A 143 0.56 7.68 9.53
C VAL A 143 0.47 8.89 8.63
N SER A 144 -0.25 8.77 7.52
CA SER A 144 -0.36 9.84 6.52
C SER A 144 -1.80 10.23 6.25
N GLU A 145 -2.06 11.54 6.28
CA GLU A 145 -3.22 12.16 5.68
C GLU A 145 -2.90 12.43 4.21
N VAL A 146 -3.76 11.99 3.31
CA VAL A 146 -3.50 12.00 1.87
C VAL A 146 -4.71 12.55 1.14
N THR A 147 -4.49 13.51 0.25
CA THR A 147 -5.50 14.01 -0.69
C THR A 147 -5.11 13.60 -2.09
N VAL A 148 -5.91 12.75 -2.72
CA VAL A 148 -5.69 12.15 -4.03
C VAL A 148 -6.67 12.75 -5.03
N ASP A 149 -6.20 13.58 -5.97
CA ASP A 149 -7.05 14.34 -6.90
C ASP A 149 -8.24 15.03 -6.20
N GLY A 150 -7.97 15.63 -5.04
CA GLY A 150 -8.97 16.31 -4.20
C GLY A 150 -9.78 15.40 -3.27
N ARG A 151 -9.60 14.07 -3.32
CA ARG A 151 -10.30 13.11 -2.46
C ARG A 151 -9.47 12.75 -1.23
N PRO A 152 -9.97 12.99 -0.01
CA PRO A 152 -9.22 12.68 1.20
C PRO A 152 -9.24 11.17 1.50
N THR A 153 -8.12 10.66 1.99
CA THR A 153 -7.96 9.33 2.57
C THR A 153 -6.84 9.38 3.62
N ARG A 154 -6.61 8.28 4.32
CA ARG A 154 -5.43 8.11 5.17
C ARG A 154 -4.74 6.80 4.85
N THR A 155 -3.46 6.73 5.20
CA THR A 155 -2.68 5.49 5.11
C THR A 155 -1.88 5.27 6.38
N ILE A 156 -1.65 4.01 6.73
CA ILE A 156 -0.61 3.60 7.66
C ILE A 156 0.33 2.69 6.90
N ALA A 157 1.64 2.91 7.05
CA ALA A 157 2.66 2.03 6.51
C ALA A 157 3.72 1.71 7.55
N ILE A 158 4.26 0.49 7.50
CA ILE A 158 5.35 -0.01 8.33
C ILE A 158 6.35 -0.70 7.39
N GLU A 159 7.62 -0.32 7.46
CA GLU A 159 8.66 -0.88 6.59
C GLU A 159 10.00 -1.15 7.32
N SER A 160 10.67 -2.21 6.88
CA SER A 160 12.00 -2.62 7.38
C SER A 160 12.74 -3.47 6.35
N GLU A 161 14.03 -3.67 6.56
CA GLU A 161 14.80 -4.71 5.84
C GLU A 161 14.48 -6.12 6.39
N ASP A 162 13.96 -6.19 7.62
CA ASP A 162 13.54 -7.41 8.29
C ASP A 162 12.02 -7.61 8.18
N ALA A 163 11.59 -8.62 7.42
CA ALA A 163 10.18 -8.98 7.23
C ALA A 163 9.49 -9.36 8.54
N ALA A 164 10.17 -10.15 9.40
CA ALA A 164 9.57 -10.63 10.64
C ALA A 164 9.27 -9.46 11.59
N ALA A 165 10.17 -8.49 11.65
CA ALA A 165 9.94 -7.25 12.40
C ALA A 165 8.71 -6.48 11.90
N VAL A 166 8.49 -6.41 10.58
CA VAL A 166 7.30 -5.75 10.02
C VAL A 166 6.02 -6.49 10.42
N VAL A 167 5.99 -7.83 10.31
CA VAL A 167 4.83 -8.64 10.72
C VAL A 167 4.51 -8.42 12.20
N ASP A 168 5.52 -8.46 13.07
CA ASP A 168 5.33 -8.28 14.51
C ASP A 168 4.85 -6.86 14.84
N ALA A 169 5.43 -5.83 14.21
CA ALA A 169 5.01 -4.45 14.37
C ALA A 169 3.56 -4.22 13.91
N VAL A 170 3.15 -4.80 12.77
CA VAL A 170 1.76 -4.74 12.26
C VAL A 170 0.78 -5.36 13.27
N ARG A 171 1.15 -6.50 13.88
CA ARG A 171 0.34 -7.15 14.93
C ARG A 171 0.28 -6.32 16.21
N GLU A 172 1.41 -5.76 16.63
CA GLU A 172 1.54 -4.94 17.84
C GLU A 172 0.59 -3.74 17.81
N VAL A 173 0.54 -3.02 16.69
CA VAL A 173 -0.35 -1.85 16.51
C VAL A 173 -1.81 -2.23 16.25
N GLY A 174 -2.13 -3.53 16.15
CA GLY A 174 -3.49 -4.02 15.96
C GLY A 174 -3.98 -4.00 14.52
N LEU A 175 -3.08 -4.05 13.54
CA LEU A 175 -3.39 -4.06 12.11
C LEU A 175 -3.36 -5.47 11.48
N GLY A 176 -3.17 -6.53 12.27
CA GLY A 176 -3.06 -7.91 11.77
C GLY A 176 -4.30 -8.46 11.02
N SER A 177 -5.45 -7.80 11.12
CA SER A 177 -6.67 -8.15 10.35
C SER A 177 -6.89 -7.28 9.10
N TYR A 178 -5.97 -6.36 8.80
CA TYR A 178 -6.02 -5.49 7.62
C TYR A 178 -5.26 -6.13 6.46
N ILE A 179 -5.62 -5.74 5.24
CA ILE A 179 -5.01 -6.26 4.01
C ILE A 179 -3.86 -5.35 3.59
N ASN A 180 -2.69 -5.94 3.35
CA ASN A 180 -1.57 -5.20 2.76
C ASN A 180 -1.96 -4.68 1.37
N THR A 181 -1.81 -3.38 1.17
CA THR A 181 -2.23 -2.64 -0.02
C THR A 181 -1.14 -1.64 -0.41
N ASN A 182 -0.38 -1.95 -1.47
CA ASN A 182 0.58 -1.00 -2.00
C ASN A 182 -0.05 0.33 -2.42
N TYR A 183 0.81 1.34 -2.52
CA TYR A 183 0.37 2.68 -2.82
C TYR A 183 -0.32 2.81 -4.19
N GLN A 184 0.14 2.08 -5.22
CA GLN A 184 -0.44 2.13 -6.56
C GLN A 184 -1.91 1.66 -6.54
N LYS A 185 -2.16 0.51 -5.93
CA LYS A 185 -3.49 -0.09 -5.75
C LYS A 185 -4.38 0.76 -4.85
N GLY A 186 -3.84 1.32 -3.77
CA GLY A 186 -4.58 2.21 -2.90
C GLY A 186 -4.99 3.52 -3.57
N LEU A 187 -4.09 4.12 -4.35
CA LEU A 187 -4.40 5.33 -5.13
C LEU A 187 -5.47 5.05 -6.20
N SER A 188 -5.39 3.93 -6.92
CA SER A 188 -6.40 3.59 -7.93
C SER A 188 -7.78 3.45 -7.29
N TRP A 189 -7.89 2.79 -6.14
CA TRP A 189 -9.15 2.69 -5.38
C TRP A 189 -9.75 4.05 -5.03
N VAL A 190 -8.93 5.00 -4.57
CA VAL A 190 -9.41 6.33 -4.19
C VAL A 190 -9.91 7.11 -5.41
N VAL A 191 -9.17 7.05 -6.52
CA VAL A 191 -9.57 7.75 -7.76
C VAL A 191 -10.85 7.14 -8.34
N ASP A 192 -10.95 5.80 -8.35
CA ASP A 192 -12.14 5.08 -8.81
C ASP A 192 -13.35 5.28 -7.87
N GLY A 193 -13.12 5.84 -6.67
CA GLY A 193 -14.14 6.01 -5.66
C GLY A 193 -14.66 4.67 -5.14
N ALA A 194 -13.76 3.69 -5.02
CA ALA A 194 -14.06 2.41 -4.42
C ALA A 194 -14.54 2.62 -2.96
N PRO A 195 -15.64 1.98 -2.55
CA PRO A 195 -16.12 2.09 -1.18
C PRO A 195 -15.16 1.41 -0.21
N GLU A 196 -15.13 1.86 1.03
CA GLU A 196 -14.46 1.11 2.08
C GLU A 196 -15.23 -0.17 2.34
N ARG A 197 -14.53 -1.30 2.34
CA ARG A 197 -15.14 -2.62 2.57
C ARG A 197 -14.65 -3.19 3.88
N TYR A 198 -15.61 -3.64 4.67
CA TYR A 198 -15.40 -4.23 5.98
C TYR A 198 -15.90 -5.67 5.93
N ALA A 199 -15.13 -6.57 6.53
CA ALA A 199 -15.51 -7.97 6.68
C ALA A 199 -15.49 -8.35 8.16
N ILE A 200 -16.52 -9.05 8.60
CA ILE A 200 -16.60 -9.70 9.90
C ILE A 200 -16.69 -11.20 9.64
N ILE A 201 -15.80 -11.94 10.28
CA ILE A 201 -15.83 -13.39 10.33
C ILE A 201 -16.08 -13.77 11.78
N ASP A 202 -17.26 -14.31 12.05
CA ASP A 202 -17.64 -14.79 13.38
C ASP A 202 -17.59 -16.33 13.35
N VAL A 203 -16.63 -16.89 14.08
CA VAL A 203 -16.37 -18.33 14.13
C VAL A 203 -16.97 -18.89 15.41
N GLY A 204 -18.16 -19.49 15.26
CA GLY A 204 -18.81 -20.26 16.30
C GLY A 204 -18.54 -21.76 16.16
N THR A 205 -18.84 -22.51 17.22
CA THR A 205 -18.68 -23.97 17.26
C THR A 205 -19.48 -24.71 16.18
N ASN A 206 -20.64 -24.17 15.81
CA ASN A 206 -21.60 -24.81 14.90
C ASN A 206 -21.81 -24.02 13.60
N SER A 207 -21.15 -22.87 13.46
CA SER A 207 -21.29 -22.04 12.27
C SER A 207 -20.16 -21.05 12.14
N VAL A 208 -19.79 -20.75 10.90
CA VAL A 208 -18.97 -19.59 10.57
C VAL A 208 -19.83 -18.59 9.81
N LYS A 209 -20.00 -17.39 10.36
CA LYS A 209 -20.70 -16.30 9.70
C LYS A 209 -19.71 -15.36 9.02
N PHE A 210 -19.98 -15.05 7.76
CA PHE A 210 -19.28 -14.09 6.94
C PHE A 210 -20.21 -12.92 6.62
N HIS A 211 -19.84 -11.73 7.09
CA HIS A 211 -20.57 -10.51 6.79
C HIS A 211 -19.63 -9.49 6.16
N VAL A 212 -19.92 -9.08 4.92
CA VAL A 212 -19.14 -8.09 4.19
C VAL A 212 -20.04 -6.92 3.84
N SER A 213 -19.67 -5.74 4.32
CA SER A 213 -20.41 -4.50 4.07
C SER A 213 -19.50 -3.41 3.53
N GLU A 214 -20.08 -2.60 2.66
CA GLU A 214 -19.46 -1.40 2.12
C GLU A 214 -19.96 -0.17 2.88
N TRP A 215 -19.05 0.73 3.18
CA TRP A 215 -19.32 2.03 3.76
C TRP A 215 -19.14 3.12 2.71
N ARG A 216 -20.17 3.96 2.54
CA ARG A 216 -20.13 5.12 1.64
C ARG A 216 -20.96 6.25 2.21
N ASP A 217 -20.36 7.42 2.37
CA ASP A 217 -21.05 8.68 2.73
C ASP A 217 -22.02 8.56 3.93
N GLY A 218 -21.64 7.83 4.97
CA GLY A 218 -22.49 7.66 6.16
C GLY A 218 -23.44 6.46 6.11
N GLN A 219 -23.43 5.68 5.03
CA GLN A 219 -24.35 4.57 4.80
C GLN A 219 -23.62 3.24 4.64
N TRP A 220 -24.18 2.20 5.27
CA TRP A 220 -23.75 0.82 5.12
C TRP A 220 -24.61 0.12 4.06
N SER A 221 -23.96 -0.66 3.19
CA SER A 221 -24.62 -1.58 2.28
C SER A 221 -24.00 -2.97 2.41
N THR A 222 -24.83 -3.97 2.72
CA THR A 222 -24.36 -5.36 2.80
C THR A 222 -24.16 -5.95 1.42
N THR A 223 -22.96 -6.46 1.17
CA THR A 223 -22.57 -7.11 -0.10
C THR A 223 -22.61 -8.64 0.01
N LEU A 224 -22.31 -9.17 1.19
CA LEU A 224 -22.37 -10.58 1.51
C LEU A 224 -22.85 -10.75 2.94
N ASP A 225 -23.87 -11.56 3.16
CA ASP A 225 -24.25 -12.06 4.49
C ASP A 225 -24.52 -13.55 4.35
N ARG A 226 -23.57 -14.36 4.82
CA ARG A 226 -23.59 -15.81 4.65
C ARG A 226 -23.23 -16.47 5.96
N ALA A 227 -23.85 -17.60 6.26
CA ALA A 227 -23.44 -18.47 7.35
C ALA A 227 -23.24 -19.88 6.80
N GLU A 228 -22.08 -20.46 7.06
CA GLU A 228 -21.82 -21.86 6.83
C GLU A 228 -22.06 -22.61 8.13
N LEU A 229 -22.89 -23.66 8.08
CA LEU A 229 -22.98 -24.60 9.20
C LEU A 229 -21.69 -25.40 9.24
N THR A 230 -21.09 -25.45 10.42
CA THR A 230 -19.86 -26.21 10.67
C THR A 230 -20.06 -27.11 11.89
N ARG A 231 -19.13 -28.03 12.13
CA ARG A 231 -19.13 -28.86 13.33
C ARG A 231 -17.78 -28.79 14.04
N LEU A 232 -17.25 -27.57 14.17
CA LEU A 232 -15.93 -27.30 14.78
C LEU A 232 -15.83 -27.78 16.24
N GLY A 233 -16.96 -27.98 16.93
CA GLY A 233 -16.97 -28.56 18.28
C GLY A 233 -17.10 -30.08 18.35
N GLU A 234 -17.40 -30.77 17.25
CA GLU A 234 -17.52 -32.23 17.25
C GLU A 234 -16.14 -32.84 17.51
N GLY A 235 -16.04 -33.71 18.53
CA GLY A 235 -14.77 -34.32 18.96
C GLY A 235 -13.81 -33.41 19.75
N LEU A 236 -14.08 -32.10 19.86
CA LEU A 236 -13.14 -31.15 20.48
C LEU A 236 -12.83 -31.47 21.95
N ALA A 237 -13.82 -31.93 22.72
CA ALA A 237 -13.64 -32.30 24.13
C ALA A 237 -12.77 -33.56 24.31
N GLU A 238 -12.71 -34.42 23.29
CA GLU A 238 -12.01 -35.71 23.33
C GLU A 238 -10.60 -35.60 22.73
N GLU A 239 -10.48 -34.90 21.60
CA GLU A 239 -9.22 -34.79 20.85
C GLU A 239 -8.41 -33.52 21.20
N GLY A 240 -9.05 -32.50 21.79
CA GLY A 240 -8.41 -31.23 22.13
C GLY A 240 -8.06 -30.34 20.93
N SER A 241 -8.45 -30.75 19.71
CA SER A 241 -8.27 -30.00 18.46
C SER A 241 -9.49 -30.14 17.54
N ILE A 242 -9.63 -29.23 16.58
CA ILE A 242 -10.63 -29.33 15.51
C ILE A 242 -10.28 -30.55 14.64
N THR A 243 -11.24 -31.46 14.46
CA THR A 243 -11.04 -32.70 13.71
C THR A 243 -11.23 -32.49 12.20
N PRO A 244 -10.68 -33.35 11.33
CA PRO A 244 -10.88 -33.26 9.88
C PRO A 244 -12.35 -33.34 9.43
N ASP A 245 -13.20 -33.99 10.24
CA ASP A 245 -14.64 -34.17 9.98
C ASP A 245 -15.46 -32.90 10.29
N ALA A 246 -14.82 -31.83 10.77
CA ALA A 246 -15.46 -30.60 11.20
C ALA A 246 -15.88 -29.64 10.07
N PHE A 247 -15.49 -29.95 8.82
CA PHE A 247 -15.65 -29.10 7.62
C PHE A 247 -16.69 -29.63 6.63
#